data_AF-A0A6M2A1U8-F1
#
_entry.id   AF-A0A6M2A1U8-F1
#
_cell.length_a   1.000
_cell.length_b   1.000
_cell.length_c   1.000
_cell.angle_alpha   90.00
_cell.angle_beta   90.00
_cell.angle_gamma   90.00
#
_symmetry.space_group_name_H-M   'P 1'
#
loop_
_entity.id
_entity.type
_entity.pdbx_description
1 polymer ?
#
loop_
_entity_poly.entity_id
_entity_poly.type
_entity_poly.pdbx_seq_one_letter_code
_entity_poly.pdbx_strand_id
1 'polypeptide(L)' 'MPLSGKDMRKLFLEVGYEIDSGGGKGSHWKLKKSGCPTAIVPNHKTLKPGTEHSLKKLLKAAGGKTK' A
#
# COMPACT_ATOMS: atom_id res chain seq x y z
N MET A 1 12.50 -11.96 1.80
CA MET A 1 11.17 -12.61 1.75
C MET A 1 10.24 -11.74 0.93
N PRO A 2 9.35 -12.31 0.08
CA PRO A 2 8.39 -11.53 -0.68
C PRO A 2 7.48 -10.74 0.28
N LEU A 3 7.24 -9.45 0.03
CA LEU A 3 6.36 -8.68 0.92
C LEU A 3 4.91 -9.17 0.74
N SER A 4 4.20 -9.43 1.83
CA SER A 4 2.78 -9.73 1.75
C SER A 4 1.96 -8.46 1.51
N GLY A 5 0.74 -8.61 1.01
CA GLY A 5 -0.19 -7.49 0.89
C GLY A 5 -0.50 -6.83 2.22
N LYS A 6 -0.55 -7.62 3.31
CA LYS A 6 -0.77 -7.14 4.67
C LYS A 6 0.38 -6.28 5.17
N ASP A 7 1.62 -6.71 4.92
CA ASP A 7 2.82 -5.97 5.31
C ASP A 7 2.89 -4.65 4.54
N MET A 8 2.61 -4.68 3.24
CA MET A 8 2.58 -3.46 2.42
C MET A 8 1.52 -2.48 2.91
N ARG A 9 0.31 -2.96 3.24
CA ARG A 9 -0.73 -2.12 3.83
C ARG A 9 -0.24 -1.47 5.13
N LYS A 10 0.44 -2.23 6.00
CA LYS A 10 0.97 -1.68 7.26
C LYS A 10 1.94 -0.53 7.00
N LEU A 11 2.85 -0.67 6.04
CA LEU A 11 3.77 0.41 5.65
C LEU A 11 3.03 1.67 5.19
N PHE A 12 1.96 1.52 4.41
CA PHE A 12 1.13 2.66 3.99
C PHE A 12 0.43 3.34 5.17
N LEU A 13 -0.10 2.57 6.13
CA LEU A 13 -0.69 3.11 7.35
C LEU A 13 0.35 3.87 8.19
N GLU A 14 1.58 3.36 8.30
CA GLU A 14 2.68 4.00 9.04
C GLU A 14 3.10 5.35 8.45
N VAL A 15 2.95 5.55 7.14
CA VAL A 15 3.20 6.85 6.48
C VAL A 15 1.97 7.75 6.44
N GLY A 16 0.89 7.39 7.15
CA GLY A 16 -0.31 8.21 7.30
C GLY A 16 -1.32 8.08 6.16
N TYR A 17 -1.34 6.95 5.45
CA TYR A 17 -2.52 6.60 4.64
C TYR A 17 -3.60 5.99 5.52
N GLU A 18 -4.85 6.21 5.12
CA GLU A 18 -6.04 5.66 5.75
C GLU A 18 -6.76 4.74 4.78
N ILE A 19 -7.45 3.75 5.30
CA ILE A 19 -8.22 2.82 4.46
C ILE A 19 -9.49 3.51 4.03
N ASP A 20 -9.73 3.54 2.74
CA ASP A 20 -10.97 4.09 2.18
C ASP A 20 -12.13 3.13 2.47
N SER A 21 -13.01 3.54 3.37
CA SER A 21 -14.19 2.79 3.82
C SER A 21 -15.16 2.44 2.68
N GLY A 22 -15.13 3.20 1.59
CA GLY A 22 -15.97 3.00 0.40
C GLY A 22 -15.35 2.11 -0.68
N GLY A 23 -14.05 1.80 -0.59
CA GLY A 23 -13.27 1.37 -1.74
C GLY A 23 -12.51 0.05 -1.61
N GLY A 24 -12.58 -0.62 -0.47
CA GLY A 24 -11.73 -1.78 -0.13
C GLY A 24 -12.49 -3.05 0.27
N LYS A 25 -13.49 -3.47 -0.49
CA LYS A 25 -14.20 -4.75 -0.27
C LYS A 25 -13.51 -5.87 -1.06
N GLY A 26 -13.08 -6.94 -0.39
CA GLY A 26 -12.58 -8.17 -1.01
C GLY A 26 -11.05 -8.27 -1.10
N SER A 27 -10.53 -8.48 -2.31
CA SER A 27 -9.13 -8.82 -2.60
C SER A 27 -8.18 -7.62 -2.70
N HIS A 28 -8.68 -6.39 -2.58
CA HIS A 28 -7.87 -5.17 -2.67
C HIS A 28 -8.30 -4.13 -1.62
N TRP A 29 -7.34 -3.50 -0.97
CA TRP A 29 -7.55 -2.36 -0.09
C TRP A 29 -7.19 -1.07 -0.81
N LYS A 30 -8.11 -0.11 -0.81
CA LYS A 30 -7.80 1.26 -1.23
C LYS A 30 -7.36 2.06 -0.01
N LEU A 31 -6.25 2.76 -0.17
CA LEU A 31 -5.61 3.57 0.84
C LEU A 31 -5.52 5.00 0.29
N LYS A 32 -5.94 5.99 1.07
CA LYS A 32 -5.90 7.41 0.71
C LYS A 32 -5.08 8.19 1.73
N LYS A 33 -4.40 9.22 1.25
CA LYS A 33 -3.70 10.21 2.09
C LYS A 33 -3.88 11.57 1.42
N SER A 34 -4.18 12.60 2.22
CA SER A 34 -4.34 13.95 1.68
C SER A 34 -3.07 14.41 0.97
N GLY A 35 -3.22 14.98 -0.23
CA GLY A 35 -2.09 15.43 -1.06
C GLY A 35 -1.25 14.30 -1.69
N CYS A 36 -1.67 13.04 -1.58
CA CYS A 36 -0.99 11.90 -2.20
C CYS A 36 -1.94 11.09 -3.10
N PRO A 37 -1.41 10.41 -4.13
CA PRO A 37 -2.22 9.51 -4.96
C PRO A 37 -2.77 8.34 -4.15
N THR A 38 -3.97 7.88 -4.52
CA THR A 38 -4.61 6.70 -3.90
C THR A 38 -3.77 5.46 -4.19
N ALA A 39 -3.46 4.69 -3.15
CA ALA A 39 -2.76 3.42 -3.27
C ALA A 39 -3.76 2.25 -3.23
N ILE A 40 -3.57 1.26 -4.11
CA ILE A 40 -4.40 0.05 -4.15
C ILE A 40 -3.51 -1.13 -3.82
N VAL A 41 -3.70 -1.72 -2.65
CA VAL A 41 -2.88 -2.83 -2.15
C VAL A 41 -3.68 -4.14 -2.25
N PRO A 42 -3.21 -5.14 -3.01
CA PRO A 42 -3.83 -6.46 -3.04
C PRO A 42 -3.73 -7.14 -1.68
N ASN A 43 -4.84 -7.69 -1.19
CA ASN A 43 -4.93 -8.53 0.01
C ASN A 43 -4.56 -9.99 -0.32
N HIS A 44 -3.33 -10.21 -0.77
CA HIS A 44 -2.80 -11.52 -1.16
C HIS A 44 -1.64 -11.92 -0.24
N LYS A 45 -1.38 -13.23 -0.10
CA LYS A 45 -0.28 -13.75 0.74
C LYS A 45 1.10 -13.24 0.28
N THR A 46 1.27 -13.00 -1.01
CA THR A 46 2.54 -12.57 -1.61
C THR A 46 2.26 -11.59 -2.73
N LEU A 47 2.95 -10.44 -2.72
CA LEU A 47 2.92 -9.51 -3.83
C LEU A 47 3.85 -9.98 -4.95
N LYS A 48 3.39 -9.82 -6.20
CA LYS A 48 4.27 -10.01 -7.36
C LYS A 48 5.36 -8.94 -7.35
N PRO A 49 6.60 -9.23 -7.79
CA PRO A 49 7.71 -8.27 -7.75
C PRO A 49 7.39 -6.92 -8.39
N GLY A 50 6.69 -6.90 -9.54
CA GLY A 50 6.28 -5.66 -10.19
C GLY A 50 5.27 -4.84 -9.38
N THR A 51 4.32 -5.51 -8.73
CA THR A 51 3.35 -4.85 -7.84
C THR A 51 4.04 -4.30 -6.60
N GLU A 52 4.94 -5.08 -6.01
CA GLU A 52 5.74 -4.66 -4.85
C GLU A 52 6.58 -3.42 -5.19
N HIS A 53 7.25 -3.43 -6.34
CA HIS A 53 8.07 -2.30 -6.81
C HIS A 53 7.24 -1.02 -7.00
N SER A 54 6.09 -1.11 -7.66
CA SER A 54 5.18 0.04 -7.86
C SER A 54 4.67 0.62 -6.54
N LEU A 55 4.29 -0.25 -5.58
CA LEU A 55 3.82 0.18 -4.27
C LEU A 55 4.93 0.83 -3.42
N LYS A 56 6.15 0.29 -3.47
CA LYS A 56 7.33 0.91 -2.84
C LYS A 56 7.65 2.29 -3.41
N LYS A 57 7.52 2.47 -4.73
CA LYS A 57 7.71 3.78 -5.38
C LYS A 57 6.69 4.80 -4.88
N LEU A 58 5.42 4.39 -4.74
CA LEU A 58 4.37 5.22 -4.14
C LEU A 58 4.67 5.57 -2.68
N LEU A 59 5.07 4.58 -1.86
CA LEU A 59 5.46 4.81 -0.46
C LEU A 59 6.60 5.81 -0.34
N LYS A 60 7.63 5.67 -1.17
CA LYS A 60 8.79 6.59 -1.18
C LYS A 60 8.36 8.01 -1.57
N ALA A 61 7.51 8.15 -2.59
CA ALA A 61 6.96 9.44 -3.00
C ALA A 61 6.11 10.09 -1.90
N ALA A 62 5.45 9.29 -1.07
CA ALA A 62 4.64 9.77 0.05
C ALA A 62 5.44 10.07 1.34
N GLY A 63 6.76 9.96 1.30
CA GLY A 63 7.67 10.25 2.44
C GLY A 63 8.03 9.03 3.29
N GLY A 64 7.75 7.81 2.84
CA GLY A 64 8.11 6.59 3.55
C GLY A 64 9.62 6.34 3.58
N LYS A 65 10.18 6.22 4.77
CA LYS A 65 11.56 5.73 4.96
C LYS A 65 11.61 4.25 4.60
N THR A 66 12.12 3.94 3.42
CA THR A 66 12.56 2.58 3.08
C THR A 66 13.93 2.40 3.73
N LYS A 67 13.95 1.83 4.94
CA LYS A 67 15.18 1.52 5.67
C LYS A 67 15.85 0.29 5.08
#